data_AF-A0A836P111-F1
#
_entry.id   AF-A0A836P111-F1
#
_cell.length_a   1.000
_cell.length_b   1.000
_cell.length_c   1.000
_cell.angle_alpha   90.00
_cell.angle_beta   90.00
_cell.angle_gamma   90.00
#
_symmetry.space_group_name_H-M   'P 1'
#
loop_
_entity.id
_entity.type
_entity.pdbx_description
1 polymer ?
#
loop_
_entity_poly.entity_id
_entity_poly.type
_entity_poly.pdbx_seq_one_letter_code
_entity_poly.pdbx_strand_id
1 'polypeptide(L)'
;RGLQEHYGQAPQIVLTMPLLEGLDGVAKMSKSLGNYIGINEPAIDIVTKTMKIGDELTWRWIDLLSFDISVAEALRLKEQVVSGELHPREVKLRLARELATRFHDAATAEQAIAGWHAVVTGQGDTSLLPLQEILVPAEGLRIASLLTTAGLTPSNSEATRKLKERAVRIDGEVMEDASRVFTQGFEGLIQVGKRNFARVSLVIG
;
A
#
# COMPACT_ATOMS: atom_id res chain seq x y z
N ARG A 1 -19.18 33.92 -4.61
CA ARG A 1 -20.62 34.29 -4.56
C ARG A 1 -20.82 35.80 -4.51
N GLY A 2 -20.45 36.50 -3.43
CA GLY A 2 -20.65 37.96 -3.35
C GLY A 2 -19.96 38.78 -4.46
N LEU A 3 -18.79 38.34 -4.94
CA LEU A 3 -18.10 38.99 -6.06
C LEU A 3 -18.86 38.84 -7.39
N GLN A 4 -19.48 37.69 -7.66
CA GLN A 4 -20.21 37.43 -8.91
C GLN A 4 -21.51 38.23 -8.98
N GLU A 5 -22.25 38.28 -7.87
CA GLU A 5 -23.46 39.11 -7.74
C GLU A 5 -23.13 40.59 -7.94
N HIS A 6 -22.00 41.05 -7.41
CA HIS A 6 -21.51 42.42 -7.60
C HIS A 6 -21.14 42.75 -9.06
N TYR A 7 -20.81 41.76 -9.88
CA TYR A 7 -20.52 41.92 -11.31
C TYR A 7 -21.68 41.46 -12.22
N GLY A 8 -22.90 41.26 -11.68
CA GLY A 8 -24.07 40.85 -12.45
C GLY A 8 -23.98 39.46 -13.09
N GLN A 9 -23.07 38.61 -12.60
CA GLN A 9 -22.90 37.23 -13.07
C GLN A 9 -23.86 36.28 -12.33
N ALA A 10 -24.28 35.21 -13.01
CA ALA A 10 -25.11 34.18 -12.40
C ALA A 10 -24.39 33.55 -11.17
N PRO A 11 -25.10 33.35 -10.05
CA PRO A 11 -24.48 32.81 -8.84
C PRO A 11 -24.09 31.34 -9.02
N GLN A 12 -22.86 31.00 -8.62
CA GLN A 12 -22.39 29.61 -8.59
C GLN A 12 -22.89 28.87 -7.35
N ILE A 13 -23.29 27.61 -7.52
CA ILE A 13 -23.54 26.65 -6.44
C ILE A 13 -22.21 25.98 -6.10
N VAL A 14 -21.87 25.94 -4.81
CA VAL A 14 -20.68 25.25 -4.30
C VAL A 14 -21.12 23.99 -3.59
N LEU A 15 -20.59 22.85 -4.00
CA LEU A 15 -20.74 21.56 -3.34
C LEU A 15 -19.41 21.23 -2.65
N THR A 16 -19.46 20.97 -1.36
CA THR A 16 -18.29 20.52 -0.58
C THR A 16 -18.42 19.05 -0.26
N MET A 17 -17.33 18.31 -0.45
CA MET A 17 -17.22 16.90 -0.07
C MET A 17 -16.45 16.78 1.25
N PRO A 18 -16.65 15.71 2.04
CA PRO A 18 -15.82 15.42 3.20
C PRO A 18 -14.33 15.29 2.82
N LEU A 19 -13.45 15.54 3.79
CA LEU A 19 -12.03 15.26 3.63
C LEU A 19 -11.79 13.76 3.83
N LEU A 20 -11.07 13.15 2.90
CA LEU A 20 -10.60 11.77 3.03
C LEU A 20 -9.41 11.70 3.99
N GLU A 21 -9.54 10.90 5.04
CA GLU A 21 -8.42 10.58 5.93
C GLU A 21 -7.44 9.62 5.26
N GLY A 22 -6.15 9.83 5.51
CA GLY A 22 -5.07 9.02 4.96
C GLY A 22 -4.93 7.66 5.63
N LEU A 23 -3.83 6.97 5.36
CA LEU A 23 -3.54 5.62 5.89
C LEU A 23 -3.53 5.54 7.42
N ASP A 24 -3.32 6.67 8.11
CA ASP A 24 -3.36 6.79 9.57
C ASP A 24 -4.77 6.88 10.16
N GLY A 25 -5.79 7.17 9.34
CA GLY A 25 -7.19 7.32 9.74
C GLY A 25 -7.52 8.57 10.56
N VAL A 26 -6.58 9.50 10.71
CA VAL A 26 -6.70 10.70 11.54
C VAL A 26 -6.47 11.96 10.72
N ALA A 27 -5.33 12.05 10.03
CA ALA A 27 -4.99 13.23 9.26
C ALA A 27 -5.57 13.14 7.85
N LYS A 28 -5.87 14.29 7.26
CA LYS A 28 -6.16 14.39 5.83
C LYS A 28 -5.08 13.65 5.03
N MET A 29 -5.50 12.89 4.02
CA MET A 29 -4.58 12.26 3.09
C MET A 29 -3.68 13.31 2.40
N SER A 30 -2.37 13.14 2.49
CA SER A 30 -1.39 14.02 1.86
C SER A 30 -0.06 13.33 1.55
N LYS A 31 0.62 13.80 0.51
CA LYS A 31 1.96 13.33 0.15
C LYS A 31 2.99 13.66 1.22
N SER A 32 2.91 14.85 1.81
CA SER A 32 3.86 15.33 2.83
C SER A 32 3.82 14.52 4.12
N LEU A 33 2.66 13.98 4.49
CA LEU A 33 2.53 13.12 5.68
C LEU A 33 2.83 11.64 5.39
N GLY A 34 3.08 11.27 4.12
CA GLY A 34 3.31 9.88 3.73
C GLY A 34 2.10 8.96 3.94
N ASN A 35 0.92 9.52 4.21
CA ASN A 35 -0.30 8.78 4.52
C ASN A 35 -1.24 8.64 3.31
N TYR A 36 -0.69 8.53 2.10
CA TYR A 36 -1.44 8.59 0.84
C TYR A 36 -1.26 7.35 -0.05
N ILE A 37 -2.20 7.20 -0.98
CA ILE A 37 -2.09 6.31 -2.13
C ILE A 37 -2.08 7.19 -3.38
N GLY A 38 -0.98 7.16 -4.13
CA GLY A 38 -0.87 7.83 -5.42
C GLY A 38 -1.58 7.03 -6.52
N ILE A 39 -2.20 7.74 -7.45
CA ILE A 39 -2.89 7.14 -8.59
C ILE A 39 -1.95 6.44 -9.58
N ASN A 40 -0.69 6.90 -9.68
CA ASN A 40 0.33 6.32 -10.57
C ASN A 40 1.26 5.34 -9.83
N GLU A 41 0.83 4.82 -8.68
CA GLU A 41 1.59 3.80 -7.97
C GLU A 41 1.37 2.42 -8.58
N PRO A 42 2.34 1.51 -8.49
CA PRO A 42 2.14 0.10 -8.83
C PRO A 42 0.88 -0.48 -8.17
N ALA A 43 0.18 -1.37 -8.86
CA ALA A 43 -1.04 -2.00 -8.32
C ALA A 43 -0.79 -2.69 -6.97
N ILE A 44 0.37 -3.32 -6.79
CA ILE A 44 0.78 -3.92 -5.52
C ILE A 44 0.87 -2.90 -4.38
N ASP A 45 1.32 -1.68 -4.65
CA ASP A 45 1.41 -0.62 -3.65
C ASP A 45 0.02 -0.11 -3.27
N ILE A 46 -0.87 0.06 -4.25
CA ILE A 46 -2.28 0.42 -4.02
C ILE A 46 -2.96 -0.63 -3.15
N VAL A 47 -2.79 -1.93 -3.47
CA VAL A 47 -3.34 -3.04 -2.68
C VAL A 47 -2.75 -3.00 -1.27
N THR A 48 -1.42 -2.99 -1.16
CA THR A 48 -0.73 -3.07 0.13
C THR A 48 -1.08 -1.89 1.03
N LYS A 49 -1.18 -0.67 0.50
CA LYS A 49 -1.57 0.53 1.26
C LYS A 49 -3.05 0.52 1.64
N THR A 50 -3.95 0.12 0.74
CA THR A 50 -5.37 -0.07 1.10
C THR A 50 -5.51 -1.08 2.24
N MET A 51 -4.74 -2.16 2.22
CA MET A 51 -4.74 -3.17 3.29
C MET A 51 -4.15 -2.67 4.63
N LYS A 52 -3.52 -1.49 4.69
CA LYS A 52 -3.01 -0.88 5.94
C LYS A 52 -4.06 -0.09 6.71
N ILE A 53 -5.13 0.37 6.06
CA ILE A 53 -6.15 1.19 6.73
C ILE A 53 -6.89 0.41 7.82
N GLY A 54 -7.39 1.11 8.83
CA GLY A 54 -8.21 0.52 9.89
C GLY A 54 -9.58 0.04 9.39
N ASP A 55 -10.20 -0.90 10.10
CA ASP A 55 -11.49 -1.46 9.70
C ASP A 55 -12.60 -0.40 9.69
N GLU A 56 -12.66 0.47 10.69
CA GLU A 56 -13.60 1.62 10.69
C GLU A 56 -13.35 2.58 9.53
N LEU A 57 -12.08 2.82 9.17
CA LEU A 57 -11.75 3.70 8.04
C LEU A 57 -12.15 3.08 6.70
N THR A 58 -12.23 1.76 6.62
CA THR A 58 -12.63 1.05 5.39
C THR A 58 -14.03 1.46 4.94
N TRP A 59 -14.97 1.65 5.88
CA TRP A 59 -16.32 2.08 5.55
C TRP A 59 -16.38 3.52 5.03
N ARG A 60 -15.61 4.43 5.62
CA ARG A 60 -15.48 5.81 5.11
C ARG A 60 -14.86 5.83 3.71
N TRP A 61 -13.85 5.00 3.47
CA TRP A 61 -13.25 4.87 2.15
C TRP A 61 -14.21 4.26 1.13
N ILE A 62 -15.04 3.28 1.51
CA ILE A 62 -16.08 2.75 0.63
C ILE A 62 -17.06 3.85 0.24
N ASP A 63 -17.58 4.60 1.20
CA ASP A 63 -18.55 5.68 0.96
C ASP A 63 -17.99 6.78 0.04
N LEU A 64 -16.72 7.16 0.23
CA LEU A 64 -16.09 8.25 -0.51
C LEU A 64 -15.47 7.83 -1.84
N LEU A 65 -15.03 6.58 -1.98
CA LEU A 65 -14.20 6.15 -3.10
C LEU A 65 -14.81 5.03 -3.93
N SER A 66 -15.64 4.14 -3.38
CA SER A 66 -16.13 2.97 -4.11
C SER A 66 -17.19 3.36 -5.14
N PHE A 67 -17.03 2.85 -6.36
CA PHE A 67 -18.01 2.90 -7.45
C PHE A 67 -18.78 1.58 -7.54
N ASP A 68 -18.23 0.48 -6.99
CA ASP A 68 -18.82 -0.85 -7.08
C ASP A 68 -19.69 -1.21 -5.86
N ILE A 69 -19.34 -0.72 -4.67
CA ILE A 69 -20.06 -1.00 -3.42
C ILE A 69 -21.02 0.15 -3.15
N SER A 70 -22.31 -0.09 -3.42
CA SER A 70 -23.36 0.87 -3.11
C SER A 70 -23.52 1.09 -1.60
N VAL A 71 -24.10 2.22 -1.20
CA VAL A 71 -24.42 2.52 0.22
C VAL A 71 -25.27 1.41 0.85
N ALA A 72 -26.29 0.92 0.14
CA ALA A 72 -27.14 -0.15 0.63
C ALA A 72 -26.36 -1.47 0.82
N GLU A 73 -25.46 -1.80 -0.11
CA GLU A 73 -24.60 -2.96 0.02
C GLU A 73 -23.60 -2.82 1.17
N ALA A 74 -22.97 -1.65 1.33
CA ALA A 74 -22.04 -1.36 2.42
C ALA A 74 -22.69 -1.58 3.80
N LEU A 75 -23.95 -1.18 3.98
CA LEU A 75 -24.70 -1.43 5.21
C LEU A 75 -24.85 -2.94 5.50
N ARG A 76 -25.24 -3.73 4.49
CA ARG A 76 -25.35 -5.19 4.65
C ARG A 76 -24.00 -5.84 4.95
N LEU A 77 -22.95 -5.45 4.23
CA LEU A 77 -21.59 -5.96 4.47
C LEU A 77 -21.14 -5.65 5.91
N LYS A 78 -21.50 -4.47 6.43
CA LYS A 78 -21.20 -4.10 7.81
C LYS A 78 -21.93 -5.00 8.82
N GLU A 79 -23.20 -5.33 8.58
CA GLU A 79 -23.96 -6.28 9.42
C GLU A 79 -23.36 -7.69 9.39
N GLN A 80 -22.94 -8.17 8.21
CA GLN A 80 -22.26 -9.47 8.07
C GLN A 80 -20.92 -9.49 8.81
N VAL A 81 -20.18 -8.38 8.80
CA VAL A 81 -18.93 -8.25 9.57
C VAL A 81 -19.19 -8.25 11.07
N VAL A 82 -20.20 -7.52 11.55
CA VAL A 82 -20.56 -7.46 12.99
C VAL A 82 -21.06 -8.80 13.51
N SER A 83 -21.82 -9.54 12.71
CA SER A 83 -22.32 -10.88 13.06
C SER A 83 -21.26 -11.98 12.95
N GLY A 84 -20.11 -11.70 12.33
CA GLY A 84 -19.02 -12.66 12.13
C GLY A 84 -19.20 -13.58 10.92
N GLU A 85 -20.25 -13.39 10.12
CA GLU A 85 -20.47 -14.12 8.85
C GLU A 85 -19.38 -13.78 7.82
N LEU A 86 -18.89 -12.54 7.83
CA LEU A 86 -17.88 -12.05 6.90
C LEU A 86 -16.66 -11.49 7.65
N HIS A 87 -15.46 -11.92 7.27
CA HIS A 87 -14.25 -11.36 7.86
C HIS A 87 -13.99 -9.96 7.27
N PRO A 88 -13.69 -8.91 8.07
CA PRO A 88 -13.55 -7.51 7.59
C PRO A 88 -12.47 -7.33 6.50
N ARG A 89 -11.41 -8.14 6.57
CA ARG A 89 -10.38 -8.27 5.52
C ARG A 89 -10.95 -8.53 4.12
N GLU A 90 -12.02 -9.31 3.98
CA GLU A 90 -12.61 -9.62 2.66
C GLU A 90 -13.21 -8.36 2.03
N VAL A 91 -13.91 -7.56 2.83
CA VAL A 91 -14.45 -6.26 2.39
C VAL A 91 -13.30 -5.32 1.98
N LYS A 92 -12.23 -5.28 2.77
CA LYS A 92 -11.05 -4.47 2.48
C LYS A 92 -10.30 -4.92 1.23
N LEU A 93 -10.21 -6.23 0.99
CA LEU A 93 -9.63 -6.79 -0.23
C LEU A 93 -10.47 -6.46 -1.45
N ARG A 94 -11.80 -6.47 -1.35
CA ARG A 94 -12.68 -6.01 -2.42
C ARG A 94 -12.43 -4.56 -2.78
N LEU A 95 -12.34 -3.67 -1.78
CA LEU A 95 -11.98 -2.27 -2.01
C LEU A 95 -10.57 -2.13 -2.61
N ALA A 96 -9.58 -2.89 -2.11
CA ALA A 96 -8.21 -2.85 -2.62
C ALA A 96 -8.13 -3.27 -4.10
N ARG A 97 -8.86 -4.32 -4.47
CA ARG A 97 -9.01 -4.79 -5.86
C ARG A 97 -9.64 -3.73 -6.74
N GLU A 98 -10.72 -3.11 -6.28
CA GLU A 98 -11.39 -2.05 -7.02
C GLU A 98 -10.45 -0.85 -7.27
N LEU A 99 -9.78 -0.37 -6.23
CA LEU A 99 -8.85 0.76 -6.34
C LEU A 99 -7.67 0.44 -7.25
N ALA A 100 -7.12 -0.77 -7.17
CA ALA A 100 -6.05 -1.20 -8.06
C ALA A 100 -6.55 -1.31 -9.52
N THR A 101 -7.73 -1.90 -9.74
CA THR A 101 -8.33 -2.04 -11.07
C THR A 101 -8.63 -0.69 -11.71
N ARG A 102 -9.04 0.30 -10.93
CA ARG A 102 -9.38 1.64 -11.42
C ARG A 102 -8.20 2.38 -12.05
N PHE A 103 -7.01 2.21 -11.49
CA PHE A 103 -5.80 2.90 -11.94
C PHE A 103 -4.85 2.01 -12.75
N HIS A 104 -5.21 0.73 -12.91
CA HIS A 104 -4.55 -0.26 -13.74
C HIS A 104 -5.61 -1.01 -14.55
N ASP A 105 -5.45 -2.33 -14.71
CA ASP A 105 -6.46 -3.22 -15.26
C ASP A 105 -6.77 -4.36 -14.28
N ALA A 106 -7.84 -5.11 -14.58
CA ALA A 106 -8.30 -6.20 -13.72
C ALA A 106 -7.24 -7.31 -13.57
N ALA A 107 -6.49 -7.62 -14.63
CA ALA A 107 -5.48 -8.68 -14.58
C ALA A 107 -4.32 -8.30 -13.64
N THR A 108 -3.84 -7.06 -13.75
CA THR A 108 -2.78 -6.49 -12.92
C THR A 108 -3.24 -6.38 -11.46
N ALA A 109 -4.49 -6.01 -11.22
CA ALA A 109 -5.07 -5.98 -9.88
C ALA A 109 -5.15 -7.37 -9.23
N GLU A 110 -5.61 -8.40 -9.96
CA GLU A 110 -5.64 -9.77 -9.43
C GLU A 110 -4.23 -10.32 -9.17
N GLN A 111 -3.25 -10.05 -10.06
CA GLN A 111 -1.86 -10.42 -9.83
C GLN A 111 -1.31 -9.76 -8.55
N ALA A 112 -1.59 -8.48 -8.33
CA ALA A 112 -1.20 -7.77 -7.12
C ALA A 112 -1.87 -8.35 -5.86
N ILE A 113 -3.15 -8.71 -5.92
CA ILE A 113 -3.87 -9.35 -4.80
C ILE A 113 -3.28 -10.73 -4.50
N ALA A 114 -3.02 -11.54 -5.53
CA ALA A 114 -2.44 -12.88 -5.38
C ALA A 114 -1.02 -12.80 -4.80
N GLY A 115 -0.17 -11.89 -5.31
CA GLY A 115 1.16 -11.65 -4.78
C GLY A 115 1.14 -11.13 -3.34
N TRP A 116 0.23 -10.19 -3.02
CA TRP A 116 0.04 -9.73 -1.64
C TRP A 116 -0.38 -10.87 -0.70
N HIS A 117 -1.32 -11.72 -1.14
CA HIS A 117 -1.75 -12.89 -0.38
C HIS A 117 -0.58 -13.86 -0.15
N ALA A 118 0.23 -14.11 -1.17
CA ALA A 118 1.40 -14.98 -1.08
C ALA A 118 2.37 -14.53 0.01
N VAL A 119 2.68 -13.23 0.08
CA VAL A 119 3.59 -12.70 1.09
C VAL A 119 2.99 -12.70 2.49
N VAL A 120 1.72 -12.32 2.63
CA VAL A 120 1.09 -12.17 3.95
C VAL A 120 0.80 -13.52 4.61
N THR A 121 0.52 -14.55 3.81
CA THR A 121 0.25 -15.90 4.29
C THR A 121 1.49 -16.81 4.29
N GLY A 122 2.52 -16.47 3.50
CA GLY A 122 3.64 -17.36 3.20
C GLY A 122 3.25 -18.51 2.28
N GLN A 123 2.10 -18.44 1.60
CA GLN A 123 1.57 -19.48 0.72
C GLN A 123 1.18 -18.90 -0.64
N GLY A 124 1.75 -19.43 -1.71
CA GLY A 124 1.48 -19.00 -3.08
C GLY A 124 2.75 -18.57 -3.81
N ASP A 125 2.56 -17.91 -4.94
CA ASP A 125 3.66 -17.51 -5.83
C ASP A 125 4.02 -16.03 -5.64
N THR A 126 5.19 -15.79 -5.05
CA THR A 126 5.74 -14.44 -4.86
C THR A 126 6.37 -13.86 -6.13
N SER A 127 6.57 -14.67 -7.17
CA SER A 127 7.07 -14.20 -8.48
C SER A 127 6.06 -13.34 -9.24
N LEU A 128 4.78 -13.40 -8.84
CA LEU A 128 3.70 -12.52 -9.32
C LEU A 128 3.93 -11.04 -8.95
N LEU A 129 4.77 -10.77 -7.97
CA LEU A 129 5.12 -9.40 -7.61
C LEU A 129 6.03 -8.78 -8.67
N PRO A 130 5.81 -7.50 -9.03
CA PRO A 130 6.68 -6.81 -9.96
C PRO A 130 8.10 -6.78 -9.42
N LEU A 131 9.05 -7.04 -10.30
CA LEU A 131 10.46 -6.97 -9.98
C LEU A 131 10.93 -5.51 -10.02
N GLN A 132 11.39 -5.01 -8.88
CA GLN A 132 11.98 -3.68 -8.77
C GLN A 132 13.49 -3.77 -9.01
N GLU A 133 13.96 -3.15 -10.08
CA GLU A 133 15.40 -2.99 -10.32
C GLU A 133 15.97 -1.88 -9.44
N ILE A 134 17.03 -2.20 -8.69
CA ILE A 134 17.74 -1.25 -7.84
C ILE A 134 19.19 -1.18 -8.31
N LEU A 135 19.59 0.03 -8.71
CA LEU A 135 20.99 0.33 -9.05
C LEU A 135 21.83 0.32 -7.78
N VAL A 136 22.90 -0.49 -7.77
CA VAL A 136 23.83 -0.58 -6.65
C VAL A 136 25.26 -0.23 -7.06
N PRO A 137 26.04 0.40 -6.17
CA PRO A 137 27.48 0.58 -6.38
C PRO A 137 28.20 -0.77 -6.53
N ALA A 138 29.42 -0.75 -7.07
CA ALA A 138 30.24 -1.95 -7.23
C ALA A 138 30.53 -2.66 -5.89
N GLU A 139 30.67 -1.88 -4.82
CA GLU A 139 30.83 -2.36 -3.45
C GLU A 139 29.54 -2.92 -2.81
N GLY A 140 28.39 -2.75 -3.46
CA GLY A 140 27.07 -3.20 -2.99
C GLY A 140 26.43 -2.30 -1.92
N LEU A 141 25.27 -2.73 -1.43
CA LEU A 141 24.52 -2.04 -0.36
C LEU A 141 24.40 -2.93 0.88
N ARG A 142 24.59 -2.35 2.06
CA ARG A 142 24.20 -3.01 3.31
C ARG A 142 22.68 -3.15 3.39
N ILE A 143 22.21 -4.18 4.11
CA ILE A 143 20.77 -4.46 4.25
C ILE A 143 19.95 -3.22 4.67
N ALA A 144 20.41 -2.40 5.61
CA ALA A 144 19.67 -1.21 6.04
C ALA A 144 19.49 -0.18 4.91
N SER A 145 20.53 0.00 4.09
CA SER A 145 20.48 0.87 2.91
C SER A 145 19.61 0.28 1.82
N LEU A 146 19.71 -1.03 1.56
CA LEU A 146 18.86 -1.73 0.61
C LEU A 146 17.37 -1.58 0.95
N LEU A 147 16.99 -1.76 2.22
CA LEU A 147 15.60 -1.60 2.67
C LEU A 147 15.07 -0.18 2.44
N THR A 148 15.91 0.83 2.63
CA THR A 148 15.55 2.23 2.41
C THR A 148 15.45 2.55 0.92
N THR A 149 16.41 2.09 0.11
CA THR A 149 16.39 2.26 -1.35
C THR A 149 15.21 1.54 -2.00
N ALA A 150 14.82 0.38 -1.47
CA ALA A 150 13.61 -0.36 -1.89
C ALA A 150 12.30 0.29 -1.38
N GLY A 151 12.36 1.42 -0.67
CA GLY A 151 11.17 2.11 -0.16
C GLY A 151 10.45 1.39 0.99
N LEU A 152 11.05 0.34 1.59
CA LEU A 152 10.44 -0.42 2.67
C LEU A 152 10.56 0.27 4.04
N THR A 153 11.51 1.18 4.18
CA THR A 153 11.73 1.98 5.37
C THR A 153 12.01 3.44 5.02
N PRO A 154 11.52 4.41 5.81
CA PRO A 154 11.73 5.83 5.55
C PRO A 154 13.17 6.30 5.78
N SER A 155 13.99 5.51 6.51
CA SER A 155 15.39 5.85 6.77
C SER A 155 16.21 4.61 7.17
N ASN A 156 17.54 4.71 7.05
CA ASN A 156 18.48 3.69 7.52
C ASN A 156 18.39 3.44 9.04
N SER A 157 18.09 4.48 9.83
CA SER A 157 17.90 4.35 11.28
C SER A 157 16.69 3.48 11.61
N GLU A 158 15.59 3.69 10.89
CA GLU A 158 14.39 2.87 11.00
C GLU A 158 14.61 1.43 10.51
N ALA A 159 15.34 1.26 9.40
CA ALA A 159 15.76 -0.06 8.92
C ALA A 159 16.59 -0.82 9.96
N THR A 160 17.55 -0.14 10.59
CA THR A 160 18.39 -0.72 11.66
C THR A 160 17.57 -1.11 12.88
N ARG A 161 16.58 -0.30 13.27
CA ARG A 161 15.64 -0.65 14.34
C ARG A 161 14.85 -1.91 13.99
N LYS A 162 14.31 -1.99 12.77
CA LYS A 162 13.55 -3.16 12.29
C LYS A 162 14.38 -4.45 12.23
N LEU A 163 15.65 -4.34 11.86
CA LEU A 163 16.60 -5.47 11.93
C LEU A 163 16.76 -5.98 13.36
N LYS A 164 16.97 -5.07 14.33
CA LYS A 164 17.06 -5.43 15.77
C LYS A 164 15.79 -6.06 16.31
N GLU A 165 14.63 -5.66 15.80
CA GLU A 165 13.32 -6.24 16.12
C GLU A 165 13.07 -7.61 15.48
N ARG A 166 14.03 -8.17 14.72
CA ARG A 166 13.86 -9.40 13.91
C ARG A 166 12.67 -9.30 12.95
N ALA A 167 12.34 -8.09 12.50
CA ALA A 167 11.20 -7.81 11.63
C ALA A 167 11.56 -7.90 10.15
N VAL A 168 12.85 -8.04 9.80
CA VAL A 168 13.32 -8.11 8.42
C VAL A 168 13.47 -9.56 7.99
N ARG A 169 12.95 -9.89 6.81
CA ARG A 169 13.06 -11.21 6.18
C ARG A 169 13.54 -11.10 4.74
N ILE A 170 14.26 -12.12 4.30
CA ILE A 170 14.68 -12.32 2.91
C ILE A 170 14.24 -13.72 2.50
N ASP A 171 13.43 -13.82 1.44
CA ASP A 171 12.87 -15.09 0.94
C ASP A 171 12.20 -15.94 2.05
N GLY A 172 11.54 -15.26 2.99
CA GLY A 172 10.84 -15.86 4.11
C GLY A 172 11.69 -16.10 5.37
N GLU A 173 13.01 -16.06 5.26
CA GLU A 173 13.95 -16.28 6.37
C GLU A 173 14.28 -14.99 7.12
N VAL A 174 14.41 -15.06 8.45
CA VAL A 174 14.74 -13.88 9.27
C VAL A 174 16.18 -13.46 9.02
N MET A 175 16.37 -12.19 8.67
CA MET A 175 17.69 -11.63 8.43
C MET A 175 18.36 -11.24 9.76
N GLU A 176 19.42 -11.96 10.14
CA GLU A 176 20.12 -11.74 11.41
C GLU A 176 21.38 -10.86 11.29
N ASP A 177 22.12 -11.00 10.20
CA ASP A 177 23.35 -10.23 9.97
C ASP A 177 23.07 -8.82 9.43
N ALA A 178 22.98 -7.84 10.34
CA ALA A 178 22.80 -6.43 9.99
C ALA A 178 23.97 -5.83 9.18
N SER A 179 25.11 -6.51 9.10
CA SER A 179 26.29 -6.07 8.35
C SER A 179 26.36 -6.62 6.93
N ARG A 180 25.49 -7.57 6.56
CA ARG A 180 25.47 -8.21 5.24
C ARG A 180 25.35 -7.17 4.14
N VAL A 181 26.21 -7.34 3.14
CA VAL A 181 26.26 -6.54 1.91
C VAL A 181 25.65 -7.34 0.76
N PHE A 182 24.81 -6.69 -0.03
CA PHE A 182 24.17 -7.23 -1.22
C PHE A 182 24.73 -6.52 -2.45
N THR A 183 25.26 -7.31 -3.38
CA THR A 183 25.91 -6.85 -4.61
C THR A 183 25.02 -7.11 -5.82
N GLN A 184 25.45 -6.65 -6.99
CA GLN A 184 24.82 -6.98 -8.26
C GLN A 184 24.55 -8.49 -8.40
N GLY A 185 23.43 -8.83 -9.04
CA GLY A 185 23.02 -10.21 -9.31
C GLY A 185 22.20 -10.84 -8.18
N PHE A 186 22.05 -10.15 -7.05
CA PHE A 186 21.07 -10.53 -6.06
C PHE A 186 19.66 -10.27 -6.58
N GLU A 187 18.81 -11.29 -6.51
CA GLU A 187 17.37 -11.19 -6.71
C GLU A 187 16.67 -11.88 -5.54
N GLY A 188 15.64 -11.25 -4.98
CA GLY A 188 14.89 -11.86 -3.88
C GLY A 188 13.73 -11.02 -3.36
N LEU A 189 12.88 -11.64 -2.56
CA LEU A 189 11.82 -10.97 -1.82
C LEU A 189 12.38 -10.44 -0.49
N ILE A 190 12.41 -9.13 -0.35
CA ILE A 190 12.75 -8.46 0.92
C ILE A 190 11.48 -7.99 1.62
N GLN A 191 11.39 -8.22 2.92
CA GLN A 191 10.20 -7.96 3.71
C GLN A 191 10.54 -7.30 5.05
N VAL A 192 9.74 -6.30 5.45
CA VAL A 192 9.79 -5.63 6.76
C VAL A 192 8.43 -5.75 7.44
N GLY A 193 8.32 -6.65 8.42
CA GLY A 193 7.07 -7.03 9.05
C GLY A 193 6.09 -7.66 8.06
N LYS A 194 4.78 -7.65 8.37
CA LYS A 194 3.78 -8.33 7.52
C LYS A 194 3.32 -7.52 6.31
N ARG A 195 3.55 -6.20 6.29
CA ARG A 195 2.84 -5.27 5.39
C ARG A 195 3.74 -4.39 4.52
N ASN A 196 5.06 -4.53 4.62
CA ASN A 196 6.01 -3.83 3.75
C ASN A 196 6.92 -4.89 3.14
N PHE A 197 6.91 -5.02 1.82
CA PHE A 197 7.71 -6.00 1.10
C PHE A 197 7.91 -5.54 -0.34
N ALA A 198 8.99 -5.99 -0.96
CA ALA A 198 9.29 -5.74 -2.36
C ALA A 198 10.12 -6.91 -2.91
N ARG A 199 9.86 -7.30 -4.15
CA ARG A 199 10.75 -8.19 -4.91
C ARG A 199 11.76 -7.31 -5.64
N VAL A 200 13.05 -7.52 -5.39
CA VAL A 200 14.11 -6.66 -5.91
C VAL A 200 15.12 -7.44 -6.73
N SER A 201 15.70 -6.80 -7.74
CA SER A 201 16.88 -7.26 -8.47
C SER A 201 17.94 -6.16 -8.43
N LEU A 202 19.16 -6.51 -8.01
CA LEU A 202 20.28 -5.57 -7.91
C LEU A 202 21.07 -5.56 -9.21
N VAL A 203 21.03 -4.41 -9.88
CA VAL A 203 21.71 -4.15 -11.14
C VAL A 203 22.86 -3.16 -10.92
N ILE A 204 23.90 -3.22 -11.75
CA ILE A 204 25.01 -2.27 -11.67
C ILE A 204 24.48 -0.86 -11.98
N GLY A 205 24.82 0.08 -11.10
CA GLY A 205 24.59 1.51 -11.27
C GLY A 205 25.60 2.20 -12.18
#